data_AF-A0A067RRK6-F1
#
_entry.id   AF-A0A067RRK6-F1
#
_cell.length_a   1.000
_cell.length_b   1.000
_cell.length_c   1.000
_cell.angle_alpha   90.00
_cell.angle_beta   90.00
_cell.angle_gamma   90.00
#
_symmetry.space_group_name_H-M   'P 1'
#
loop_
_entity.id
_entity.type
_entity.pdbx_description
1 polymer ?
#
loop_
_entity_poly.entity_id
_entity_poly.type
_entity_poly.pdbx_seq_one_letter_code
_entity_poly.pdbx_strand_id
1 'polypeptide(L)'
;MVMERCPNLGLVVDLTNTNRYYNGQIFRSRGIQYKKIYCPGQRVPSTRILKEFFSAVDAFLDESRDSDSLMGVHCTHGLNRTGYFICRYLNLRMGFRPQDAISAFEKARGHKIERQNYVQDILSGRGVQVEPHRLYEGGEPSPRRSRVSSSRDSLVFQSPLADTFQDYPVCRRSRGYEGARHRRQESDSLSPNKHRDRRAERYRRPADSDRRNRSQSGPY
;
A
#
# COMPACT_ATOMS: atom_id res chain seq x y z
N MET A 1 -2.17 28.48 2.67
CA MET A 1 -2.96 27.47 1.89
C MET A 1 -2.03 26.45 1.22
N VAL A 2 -2.53 25.31 0.72
CA VAL A 2 -1.66 24.29 0.05
C VAL A 2 -0.84 24.87 -1.09
N MET A 3 -1.40 25.85 -1.81
CA MET A 3 -0.77 26.56 -2.92
C MET A 3 0.42 27.42 -2.49
N GLU A 4 0.49 27.87 -1.23
CA GLU A 4 1.65 28.60 -0.70
C GLU A 4 2.80 27.66 -0.34
N ARG A 5 2.50 26.42 0.05
CA ARG A 5 3.50 25.43 0.44
C ARG A 5 4.00 24.60 -0.74
N CYS A 6 3.23 24.53 -1.82
CA CYS A 6 3.55 23.80 -3.04
C CYS A 6 3.37 24.74 -4.24
N PRO A 7 4.33 25.65 -4.52
CA PRO A 7 4.20 26.65 -5.57
C PRO A 7 4.12 26.03 -6.97
N ASN A 8 4.72 24.86 -7.18
CA ASN A 8 4.74 24.17 -8.48
C ASN A 8 3.53 23.21 -8.66
N LEU A 9 2.47 23.35 -7.88
CA LEU A 9 1.30 22.47 -7.98
C LEU A 9 0.53 22.73 -9.28
N GLY A 10 0.59 21.81 -10.24
CA GLY A 10 -0.04 21.95 -11.56
C GLY A 10 -1.40 21.25 -11.69
N LEU A 11 -1.65 20.18 -10.93
CA LEU A 11 -2.93 19.45 -10.93
C LEU A 11 -3.31 19.01 -9.52
N VAL A 12 -4.59 19.16 -9.18
CA VAL A 12 -5.21 18.56 -8.00
C VAL A 12 -6.26 17.53 -8.42
N VAL A 13 -6.08 16.30 -7.94
CA VAL A 13 -7.07 15.23 -8.06
C VAL A 13 -7.76 15.00 -6.72
N ASP A 14 -9.06 15.32 -6.67
CA ASP A 14 -9.91 15.11 -5.51
C ASP A 14 -10.69 13.80 -5.61
N LEU A 15 -10.36 12.84 -4.73
CA LEU A 15 -10.97 11.52 -4.65
C LEU A 15 -12.13 11.44 -3.62
N THR A 16 -12.55 12.55 -3.03
CA THR A 16 -13.64 12.55 -2.04
C THR A 16 -14.99 12.28 -2.71
N ASN A 17 -15.88 11.59 -2.00
CA ASN A 17 -17.22 11.25 -2.50
C ASN A 17 -18.27 12.34 -2.17
N THR A 18 -17.85 13.61 -2.10
CA THR A 18 -18.70 14.74 -1.72
C THR A 18 -18.07 16.05 -2.21
N ASN A 19 -18.88 17.09 -2.45
CA ASN A 19 -18.40 18.43 -2.82
C ASN A 19 -18.43 19.42 -1.65
N ARG A 20 -18.65 18.92 -0.43
CA ARG A 20 -18.91 19.77 0.74
C ARG A 20 -17.66 20.34 1.41
N TYR A 21 -16.47 19.80 1.12
CA TYR A 21 -15.25 20.20 1.82
C TYR A 21 -14.69 21.53 1.34
N TYR A 22 -14.68 21.76 0.02
CA TYR A 22 -14.24 23.01 -0.58
C TYR A 22 -14.70 23.07 -2.04
N ASN A 23 -14.64 24.25 -2.64
CA ASN A 23 -14.91 24.45 -4.06
C ASN A 23 -13.60 24.37 -4.86
N GLY A 24 -13.48 23.42 -5.80
CA GLY A 24 -12.30 23.27 -6.66
C GLY A 24 -11.97 24.49 -7.54
N GLN A 25 -12.89 25.44 -7.68
CA GLN A 25 -12.62 26.72 -8.37
C GLN A 25 -11.47 27.51 -7.73
N ILE A 26 -11.17 27.30 -6.45
CA ILE A 26 -10.02 27.95 -5.77
C ILE A 26 -8.66 27.59 -6.37
N PHE A 27 -8.57 26.42 -7.03
CA PHE A 27 -7.38 25.96 -7.73
C PHE A 27 -7.36 26.50 -9.16
N ARG A 28 -8.50 26.41 -9.85
CA ARG A 28 -8.64 26.89 -11.23
C ARG A 28 -8.39 28.39 -11.37
N SER A 29 -8.84 29.19 -10.41
CA SER A 29 -8.60 30.65 -10.41
C SER A 29 -7.13 31.03 -10.27
N ARG A 30 -6.26 30.08 -9.92
CA ARG A 30 -4.80 30.25 -9.84
C ARG A 30 -4.06 29.50 -10.96
N GLY A 31 -4.75 29.07 -12.00
CA GLY A 31 -4.15 28.34 -13.13
C GLY A 31 -3.85 26.86 -12.83
N ILE A 32 -4.30 26.32 -11.70
CA ILE A 32 -4.05 24.93 -11.31
C ILE A 32 -5.20 24.07 -11.83
N GLN A 33 -4.88 23.00 -12.55
CA GLN A 33 -5.88 22.05 -13.02
C GLN A 33 -6.57 21.37 -11.83
N TYR A 34 -7.87 21.12 -11.96
CA TYR A 34 -8.65 20.46 -10.91
C TYR A 34 -9.53 19.37 -11.51
N LYS A 35 -9.33 18.13 -11.04
CA LYS A 35 -10.08 16.95 -11.44
C LYS A 35 -10.77 16.32 -10.23
N LYS A 36 -12.10 16.32 -10.26
CA LYS A 36 -12.93 15.63 -9.28
C LYS A 36 -13.22 14.20 -9.76
N ILE A 37 -12.93 13.22 -8.92
CA ILE A 37 -13.24 11.80 -9.18
C ILE A 37 -13.96 11.24 -7.94
N TYR A 38 -15.26 10.99 -8.06
CA TYR A 38 -16.05 10.48 -6.94
C TYR A 38 -15.69 9.03 -6.64
N CYS A 39 -14.91 8.82 -5.58
CA CYS A 39 -14.54 7.49 -5.11
C CYS A 39 -15.29 7.13 -3.83
N PRO A 40 -16.26 6.19 -3.90
CA PRO A 40 -16.89 5.60 -2.73
C PRO A 40 -15.83 5.05 -1.77
N GLY A 41 -16.07 5.21 -0.47
CA GLY A 41 -15.20 4.65 0.54
C GLY A 41 -15.38 3.14 0.70
N GLN A 42 -14.46 2.53 1.45
CA GLN A 42 -14.54 1.16 2.00
C GLN A 42 -14.41 0.01 0.99
N ARG A 43 -14.92 0.16 -0.23
CA ARG A 43 -14.82 -0.83 -1.31
C ARG A 43 -13.66 -0.52 -2.25
N VAL A 44 -13.12 -1.54 -2.88
CA VAL A 44 -12.08 -1.39 -3.92
C VAL A 44 -12.67 -0.52 -5.05
N PRO A 45 -12.00 0.57 -5.45
CA PRO A 45 -12.47 1.42 -6.55
C PRO A 45 -12.66 0.62 -7.85
N SER A 46 -13.72 0.91 -8.58
CA SER A 46 -14.02 0.19 -9.82
C SER A 46 -13.04 0.56 -10.93
N THR A 47 -12.88 -0.36 -11.88
CA THR A 47 -12.04 -0.17 -13.08
C THR A 47 -12.30 1.15 -13.80
N ARG A 48 -13.56 1.57 -13.90
CA ARG A 48 -13.94 2.83 -14.56
C ARG A 48 -13.29 4.04 -13.89
N ILE A 49 -13.40 4.11 -12.56
CA ILE A 49 -12.87 5.23 -11.77
C ILE A 49 -11.34 5.21 -11.77
N LEU A 50 -10.76 4.00 -11.75
CA LEU A 50 -9.31 3.82 -11.85
C LEU A 50 -8.76 4.30 -13.20
N LYS A 51 -9.43 3.96 -14.31
CA LYS A 51 -9.04 4.44 -15.65
C LYS A 51 -9.20 5.95 -15.80
N GLU A 52 -10.21 6.54 -15.17
CA GLU A 52 -10.36 8.00 -15.15
C GLU A 52 -9.20 8.68 -14.42
N PHE A 53 -8.76 8.13 -13.28
CA PHE A 53 -7.57 8.61 -12.59
C PHE A 53 -6.33 8.48 -13.47
N PHE A 54 -6.14 7.33 -14.11
CA PHE A 54 -4.99 7.07 -14.97
C PHE A 54 -4.90 8.06 -16.13
N SER A 55 -6.02 8.29 -16.82
CA SER A 55 -6.09 9.26 -17.91
C SER A 55 -5.75 10.68 -17.46
N ALA A 56 -6.19 11.10 -16.27
CA ALA A 56 -5.85 12.41 -15.72
C ALA A 56 -4.35 12.51 -15.38
N VAL A 57 -3.75 11.44 -14.86
CA VAL A 57 -2.32 11.40 -14.56
C VAL A 57 -1.49 11.43 -15.83
N ASP A 58 -1.85 10.65 -16.85
CA ASP A 58 -1.14 10.62 -18.12
C ASP A 58 -1.17 11.97 -18.81
N ALA A 59 -2.37 12.57 -18.93
CA ALA A 59 -2.52 13.88 -19.56
C ALA A 59 -1.64 14.92 -18.86
N PHE A 60 -1.63 14.92 -17.54
CA PHE A 60 -0.77 15.81 -16.78
C PHE A 60 0.72 15.54 -17.03
N LEU A 61 1.17 14.29 -16.95
CA LEU A 61 2.58 13.93 -17.19
C LEU A 61 3.01 14.25 -18.63
N ASP A 62 2.08 14.19 -19.57
CA ASP A 62 2.32 14.47 -20.98
C ASP A 62 2.43 15.96 -21.29
N GLU A 63 1.65 16.79 -20.60
CA GLU A 63 1.70 18.25 -20.68
C GLU A 63 2.87 18.84 -19.88
N SER A 64 3.28 18.18 -18.79
CA SER A 64 4.25 18.71 -17.82
C SER A 64 5.67 18.16 -17.98
N ARG A 65 5.97 17.48 -19.09
CA ARG A 65 7.24 16.74 -19.32
C ARG A 65 8.51 17.54 -19.03
N ASP A 66 8.50 18.81 -19.41
CA ASP A 66 9.66 19.71 -19.31
C ASP A 66 9.56 20.65 -18.11
N SER A 67 8.74 20.33 -17.12
CA SER A 67 8.47 21.17 -15.96
C SER A 67 8.59 20.41 -14.65
N ASP A 68 9.03 21.09 -13.58
CA ASP A 68 9.01 20.56 -12.20
C ASP A 68 7.61 20.63 -11.56
N SER A 69 6.55 20.50 -12.38
CA SER A 69 5.17 20.60 -11.92
C SER A 69 4.79 19.38 -11.08
N LEU A 70 4.13 19.62 -9.96
CA LEU A 70 3.66 18.60 -9.03
C LEU A 70 2.17 18.34 -9.20
N MET A 71 1.80 17.07 -9.02
CA MET A 71 0.41 16.66 -8.88
C MET A 71 0.08 16.39 -7.41
N GLY A 72 -0.99 17.03 -6.93
CA GLY A 72 -1.59 16.74 -5.63
C GLY A 72 -2.74 15.75 -5.78
N VAL A 73 -2.68 14.62 -5.07
CA VAL A 73 -3.81 13.67 -4.98
C VAL A 73 -4.28 13.60 -3.55
N HIS A 74 -5.56 13.80 -3.30
CA HIS A 74 -6.10 13.70 -1.95
C HIS A 74 -7.45 13.00 -1.89
N CYS A 75 -7.78 12.52 -0.70
CA CYS A 75 -9.12 12.09 -0.34
C CYS A 75 -9.50 12.82 0.96
N THR A 76 -10.27 12.20 1.86
CA THR A 76 -10.55 12.82 3.17
C THR A 76 -9.30 12.86 4.07
N HIS A 77 -8.57 11.75 4.18
CA HIS A 77 -7.38 11.64 5.05
C HIS A 77 -6.05 11.57 4.27
N GLY A 78 -6.12 11.50 2.93
CA GLY A 78 -4.94 11.36 2.09
C GLY A 78 -4.17 10.06 2.32
N LEU A 79 -4.84 8.99 2.77
CA LEU A 79 -4.19 7.72 3.14
C LEU A 79 -4.69 6.56 2.29
N ASN A 80 -5.86 6.01 2.60
CA ASN A 80 -6.32 4.75 2.00
C ASN A 80 -6.64 4.85 0.49
N ARG A 81 -7.59 5.72 0.10
CA ARG A 81 -7.95 5.89 -1.33
C ARG A 81 -6.78 6.46 -2.11
N THR A 82 -6.17 7.54 -1.61
CA THR A 82 -4.99 8.16 -2.24
C THR A 82 -3.87 7.15 -2.49
N GLY A 83 -3.48 6.40 -1.46
CA GLY A 83 -2.46 5.36 -1.58
C GLY A 83 -2.84 4.28 -2.58
N TYR A 84 -4.10 3.82 -2.57
CA TYR A 84 -4.57 2.85 -3.55
C TYR A 84 -4.42 3.34 -4.99
N PHE A 85 -4.91 4.53 -5.32
CA PHE A 85 -4.83 5.04 -6.69
C PHE A 85 -3.39 5.27 -7.14
N ILE A 86 -2.54 5.86 -6.28
CA ILE A 86 -1.13 6.09 -6.58
C ILE A 86 -0.40 4.75 -6.77
N CYS A 87 -0.56 3.79 -5.85
CA CYS A 87 0.11 2.50 -5.95
C CYS A 87 -0.32 1.72 -7.21
N ARG A 88 -1.61 1.77 -7.56
CA ARG A 88 -2.12 1.15 -8.79
C ARG A 88 -1.56 1.81 -10.05
N TYR A 89 -1.39 3.14 -10.05
CA TYR A 89 -0.75 3.83 -11.17
C TYR A 89 0.71 3.43 -11.30
N LEU A 90 1.49 3.50 -10.21
CA LEU A 90 2.90 3.09 -10.20
C LEU A 90 3.08 1.65 -10.68
N ASN A 91 2.22 0.74 -10.22
CA ASN A 91 2.29 -0.67 -10.62
C ASN A 91 1.92 -0.91 -12.09
N LEU A 92 0.78 -0.36 -12.55
CA LEU A 92 0.25 -0.69 -13.88
C LEU A 92 0.78 0.18 -15.01
N ARG A 93 1.21 1.41 -14.69
CA ARG A 93 1.65 2.40 -15.69
C ARG A 93 3.16 2.60 -15.68
N MET A 94 3.80 2.46 -14.53
CA MET A 94 5.24 2.70 -14.35
C MET A 94 6.05 1.43 -14.05
N GLY A 95 5.43 0.25 -14.09
CA GLY A 95 6.11 -1.03 -13.92
C GLY A 95 6.61 -1.34 -12.50
N PHE A 96 6.21 -0.58 -11.48
CA PHE A 96 6.62 -0.86 -10.10
C PHE A 96 6.09 -2.22 -9.65
N ARG A 97 6.88 -2.97 -8.88
CA ARG A 97 6.34 -4.13 -8.16
C ARG A 97 5.32 -3.64 -7.13
N PRO A 98 4.21 -4.37 -6.88
CA PRO A 98 3.17 -3.94 -5.96
C PRO A 98 3.67 -3.56 -4.56
N GLN A 99 4.63 -4.33 -4.01
CA GLN A 99 5.22 -4.08 -2.70
C GLN A 99 6.05 -2.79 -2.67
N ASP A 100 6.76 -2.50 -3.75
CA ASP A 100 7.63 -1.33 -3.87
C ASP A 100 6.78 -0.07 -4.04
N ALA A 101 5.69 -0.15 -4.82
CA ALA A 101 4.72 0.93 -4.95
C ALA A 101 4.08 1.32 -3.59
N ILE A 102 3.66 0.31 -2.80
CA ILE A 102 3.13 0.54 -1.44
C ILE A 102 4.20 1.18 -0.56
N SER A 103 5.40 0.58 -0.53
CA SER A 103 6.49 1.06 0.33
C SER A 103 6.91 2.49 0.00
N ALA A 104 6.97 2.85 -1.29
CA ALA A 104 7.26 4.21 -1.75
C ALA A 104 6.18 5.20 -1.28
N PHE A 105 4.90 4.86 -1.44
CA PHE A 105 3.80 5.69 -0.97
C PHE A 105 3.82 5.88 0.55
N GLU A 106 3.92 4.80 1.33
CA GLU A 106 3.89 4.85 2.79
C GLU A 106 5.06 5.66 3.36
N LYS A 107 6.26 5.51 2.77
CA LYS A 107 7.44 6.30 3.13
C LYS A 107 7.24 7.78 2.84
N ALA A 108 6.77 8.14 1.64
CA ALA A 108 6.54 9.53 1.27
C ALA A 108 5.41 10.17 2.09
N ARG A 109 4.36 9.41 2.39
CA ARG A 109 3.19 9.88 3.15
C ARG A 109 3.44 9.94 4.67
N GLY A 110 4.34 9.11 5.19
CA GLY A 110 4.61 8.93 6.61
C GLY A 110 3.62 8.01 7.35
N HIS A 111 2.71 7.34 6.64
CA HIS A 111 1.68 6.48 7.23
C HIS A 111 1.39 5.28 6.34
N LYS A 112 1.03 4.15 6.96
CA LYS A 112 0.67 2.91 6.27
C LYS A 112 -0.75 2.90 5.72
N ILE A 113 -0.98 2.22 4.60
CA ILE A 113 -2.33 1.96 4.11
C ILE A 113 -3.00 0.97 5.07
N GLU A 114 -4.11 1.39 5.69
CA GLU A 114 -4.80 0.62 6.74
C GLU A 114 -5.80 -0.38 6.16
N ARG A 115 -6.38 -0.05 5.00
CA ARG A 115 -7.43 -0.86 4.37
C ARG A 115 -6.84 -2.11 3.73
N GLN A 116 -6.95 -3.22 4.44
CA GLN A 116 -6.42 -4.51 4.00
C GLN A 116 -6.95 -4.97 2.64
N ASN A 117 -8.22 -4.70 2.34
CA ASN A 117 -8.78 -5.02 1.03
C ASN A 117 -8.10 -4.24 -0.12
N TYR A 118 -7.59 -3.03 0.14
CA TYR A 118 -6.83 -2.26 -0.86
C TYR A 118 -5.43 -2.83 -1.04
N VAL A 119 -4.75 -3.12 0.08
CA VAL A 119 -3.41 -3.71 0.07
C VAL A 119 -3.44 -5.06 -0.66
N GLN A 120 -4.37 -5.95 -0.30
CA GLN A 120 -4.51 -7.25 -0.94
C GLN A 120 -4.80 -7.15 -2.43
N ASP A 121 -5.64 -6.20 -2.85
CA ASP A 121 -5.95 -6.00 -4.25
C ASP A 121 -4.72 -5.53 -5.06
N ILE A 122 -3.98 -4.55 -4.54
CA ILE A 122 -2.70 -4.08 -5.12
C ILE A 122 -1.70 -5.25 -5.23
N LEU A 123 -1.50 -6.00 -4.13
CA LEU A 123 -0.55 -7.11 -4.08
C LEU A 123 -0.94 -8.29 -4.97
N SER A 124 -2.24 -8.50 -5.19
CA SER A 124 -2.72 -9.59 -6.05
C SER A 124 -2.33 -9.41 -7.52
N GLY A 125 -2.01 -8.17 -7.93
CA GLY A 125 -1.72 -7.84 -9.32
C GLY A 125 -2.89 -8.15 -10.26
N ARG A 126 -4.11 -8.39 -9.74
CA ARG A 126 -5.30 -8.62 -10.55
C ARG A 126 -5.64 -7.31 -11.28
N GLY A 127 -5.32 -7.34 -12.57
CA GLY A 127 -5.16 -6.14 -13.36
C GLY A 127 -6.37 -5.79 -14.19
N VAL A 128 -6.70 -4.50 -14.18
CA VAL A 128 -7.35 -3.83 -15.29
C VAL A 128 -6.39 -3.88 -16.48
N GLN A 129 -6.88 -4.23 -17.68
CA GLN A 129 -6.08 -4.12 -18.90
C GLN A 129 -5.87 -2.65 -19.24
N VAL A 130 -4.62 -2.19 -19.09
CA VAL A 130 -4.11 -0.87 -19.45
C VAL A 130 -2.68 -1.02 -19.95
N GLU A 131 -2.32 -0.22 -20.94
CA GLU A 131 -0.95 -0.16 -21.45
C GLU A 131 -0.04 0.64 -20.49
N PRO A 132 1.25 0.29 -20.38
CA PRO A 132 2.23 1.12 -19.68
C PRO A 132 2.21 2.57 -20.17
N HIS A 133 2.57 3.51 -19.30
CA HIS A 133 2.74 4.90 -19.74
C HIS A 133 4.00 5.03 -20.60
N ARG A 134 4.02 5.95 -21.56
CA ARG A 134 5.17 6.16 -22.47
C ARG A 134 6.47 6.59 -21.77
N LEU A 135 6.37 7.07 -20.53
CA LEU A 135 7.53 7.39 -19.68
C LEU A 135 8.14 6.15 -19.01
N TYR A 136 7.50 4.99 -19.15
CA TYR A 136 8.10 3.73 -18.73
C TYR A 136 9.12 3.31 -19.78
N GLU A 137 10.40 3.52 -19.48
CA GLU A 137 11.53 3.18 -20.38
C GLU A 137 11.82 1.68 -20.49
N GLY A 138 11.02 0.82 -19.84
CA GLY A 138 10.89 -0.60 -20.15
C GLY A 138 12.19 -1.41 -20.26
N GLY A 139 12.55 -2.08 -19.16
CA GLY A 139 12.77 -3.52 -19.28
C GLY A 139 11.42 -4.21 -19.50
N GLU A 140 11.39 -5.29 -20.29
CA GLU A 140 10.19 -6.09 -20.63
C GLU A 140 9.17 -6.18 -19.49
N PRO A 141 7.86 -5.96 -19.76
CA PRO A 141 6.83 -6.05 -18.73
C PRO A 141 6.89 -7.42 -18.06
N SER A 142 7.16 -7.43 -16.75
CA SER A 142 7.32 -8.67 -15.99
C SER A 142 6.12 -9.61 -16.26
N PRO A 143 6.36 -10.80 -16.84
CA PRO A 143 5.28 -11.69 -17.19
C PRO A 143 4.51 -12.07 -15.93
N ARG A 144 3.17 -12.12 -16.06
CA ARG A 144 2.27 -12.56 -14.99
C ARG A 144 2.79 -13.87 -14.43
N ARG A 145 3.20 -13.87 -13.16
CA ARG A 145 3.88 -14.97 -12.44
C ARG A 145 3.46 -16.37 -12.92
N SER A 146 4.34 -17.03 -13.67
CA SER A 146 4.65 -18.44 -13.41
C SER A 146 5.74 -18.51 -12.34
N ARG A 147 5.78 -19.61 -11.58
CA ARG A 147 6.50 -19.78 -10.31
C ARG A 147 8.04 -19.60 -10.43
N VAL A 148 8.58 -18.81 -9.48
CA VAL A 148 9.92 -18.86 -8.83
C VAL A 148 11.19 -18.70 -9.70
N SER A 149 11.98 -17.65 -9.43
CA SER A 149 13.30 -17.78 -8.79
C SER A 149 13.84 -16.41 -8.32
N SER A 150 14.64 -16.44 -7.28
CA SER A 150 15.21 -15.31 -6.56
C SER A 150 16.41 -14.73 -7.28
N SER A 151 16.26 -13.56 -7.91
CA SER A 151 17.40 -12.71 -8.26
C SER A 151 17.07 -11.28 -7.84
N ARG A 152 17.87 -10.76 -6.91
CA ARG A 152 17.79 -9.39 -6.39
C ARG A 152 18.46 -8.46 -7.40
N ASP A 153 17.78 -8.17 -8.50
CA ASP A 153 18.12 -7.00 -9.30
C ASP A 153 17.02 -5.96 -9.10
N SER A 154 17.27 -5.11 -8.11
CA SER A 154 16.45 -3.93 -7.82
C SER A 154 16.72 -2.91 -8.91
N LEU A 155 15.91 -2.88 -9.96
CA LEU A 155 15.91 -1.78 -10.92
C LEU A 155 15.52 -0.50 -10.18
N VAL A 156 16.51 0.37 -9.99
CA VAL A 156 16.36 1.68 -9.34
C VAL A 156 15.74 2.63 -10.36
N PHE A 157 14.48 2.99 -10.16
CA PHE A 157 13.88 4.11 -10.90
C PHE A 157 14.61 5.40 -10.52
N GLN A 158 15.42 5.92 -11.44
CA GLN A 158 15.89 7.30 -11.38
C GLN A 158 14.83 8.17 -12.06
N SER A 159 14.12 8.95 -11.26
CA SER A 159 13.21 9.97 -11.80
C SER A 159 14.02 10.97 -12.63
N PRO A 160 13.52 11.48 -13.76
CA PRO A 160 14.08 12.66 -14.42
C PRO A 160 14.06 13.91 -13.52
N LEU A 161 13.23 13.89 -12.46
CA LEU A 161 13.19 14.86 -11.37
C LEU A 161 14.10 14.47 -10.18
N ALA A 162 14.97 13.47 -10.32
CA ALA A 162 15.87 13.04 -9.26
C ALA A 162 16.92 14.12 -8.92
N ASP A 163 17.31 14.93 -9.90
CA ASP A 163 18.26 16.02 -9.69
C ASP A 163 17.62 17.21 -8.95
N THR A 164 16.29 17.40 -9.05
CA THR A 164 15.54 18.37 -8.22
C THR A 164 15.13 17.80 -6.85
N PHE A 165 15.47 16.55 -6.55
CA PHE A 165 15.15 15.86 -5.30
C PHE A 165 16.24 15.96 -4.21
N GLN A 166 17.34 16.69 -4.47
CA GLN A 166 18.49 16.76 -3.55
C GLN A 166 18.25 17.62 -2.29
N ASP A 167 17.20 18.46 -2.25
CA ASP A 167 16.94 19.38 -1.13
C ASP A 167 15.84 18.93 -0.14
N TYR A 168 15.29 17.71 -0.27
CA TYR A 168 14.46 17.14 0.80
C TYR A 168 15.36 16.60 1.93
N PRO A 169 15.24 17.06 3.19
CA PRO A 169 16.14 16.67 4.26
C PRO A 169 15.78 15.30 4.83
N VAL A 170 15.95 14.21 4.05
CA VAL A 170 16.15 12.84 4.58
C VAL A 170 16.99 12.00 3.61
N CYS A 171 18.26 12.35 3.44
CA CYS A 171 19.30 11.37 3.16
C CYS A 171 20.68 11.90 3.59
N ARG A 172 20.87 12.11 4.90
CA ARG A 172 22.21 12.02 5.46
C ARG A 172 22.48 10.56 5.78
N ARG A 173 23.43 10.00 5.04
CA ARG A 173 24.19 8.79 5.38
C ARG A 173 24.48 8.75 6.88
N SER A 174 23.98 7.73 7.56
CA SER A 174 24.64 7.21 8.75
C SER A 174 25.15 5.82 8.39
N ARG A 175 26.48 5.73 8.28
CA ARG A 175 27.26 4.50 8.20
C ARG A 175 26.95 3.60 9.40
N GLY A 176 27.02 2.28 9.17
CA GLY A 176 27.28 1.29 10.22
C GLY A 176 26.13 0.34 10.53
N TYR A 177 26.08 -0.80 9.83
CA TYR A 177 25.70 -2.07 10.45
C TYR A 177 26.55 -3.16 9.79
N GLU A 178 27.74 -3.35 10.37
CA GLU A 178 28.57 -4.51 10.10
C GLU A 178 27.96 -5.76 10.75
N GLY A 179 27.88 -6.83 9.96
CA GLY A 179 28.17 -8.20 10.37
C GLY A 179 27.49 -8.78 11.61
N ALA A 180 26.39 -9.52 11.39
CA ALA A 180 26.08 -10.70 12.21
C ALA A 180 25.91 -11.91 11.28
N ARG A 181 27.03 -12.61 11.03
CA ARG A 181 27.07 -13.93 10.39
C ARG A 181 26.70 -14.97 11.44
N HIS A 182 25.51 -15.58 11.36
CA HIS A 182 25.25 -16.84 12.06
C HIS A 182 25.52 -18.02 11.12
N ARG A 183 26.63 -18.69 11.42
CA ARG A 183 27.16 -19.91 10.83
C ARG A 183 26.14 -21.05 10.99
N ARG A 184 25.78 -21.71 9.88
CA ARG A 184 25.13 -23.02 9.85
C ARG A 184 26.12 -24.07 10.36
N GLN A 185 25.67 -24.95 11.25
CA GLN A 185 26.23 -26.28 11.42
C GLN A 185 25.07 -27.27 11.39
N GLU A 186 25.09 -28.13 10.37
CA GLU A 186 24.44 -29.44 10.38
C GLU A 186 25.41 -30.41 11.05
N SER A 187 24.91 -31.28 11.93
CA SER A 187 25.43 -32.63 12.11
C SER A 187 24.46 -33.48 12.95
N ASP A 188 23.96 -34.53 12.30
CA ASP A 188 23.87 -35.92 12.74
C ASP A 188 23.06 -36.35 13.99
N SER A 189 22.07 -37.20 13.65
CA SER A 189 21.61 -38.44 14.28
C SER A 189 22.17 -38.85 15.66
N LEU A 190 21.25 -39.27 16.54
CA LEU A 190 21.17 -40.61 17.19
C LEU A 190 20.25 -40.55 18.44
N SER A 191 19.22 -41.41 18.48
CA SER A 191 18.52 -41.80 19.73
C SER A 191 19.33 -42.90 20.43
N PRO A 192 19.29 -42.99 21.78
CA PRO A 192 18.50 -44.09 22.37
C PRO A 192 17.84 -43.81 23.74
N ASN A 193 16.80 -44.61 23.98
CA ASN A 193 15.99 -44.82 25.18
C ASN A 193 16.80 -45.14 26.47
N LYS A 194 16.29 -44.75 27.66
CA LYS A 194 16.02 -45.65 28.83
C LYS A 194 15.65 -44.92 30.15
N HIS A 195 14.48 -45.31 30.68
CA HIS A 195 14.12 -45.66 32.08
C HIS A 195 14.20 -44.68 33.28
N ARG A 196 13.00 -44.50 33.91
CA ARG A 196 12.63 -44.48 35.37
C ARG A 196 13.23 -43.36 36.26
N ASP A 197 12.54 -42.74 37.23
CA ASP A 197 11.53 -43.25 38.17
C ASP A 197 10.59 -42.17 38.78
N ARG A 198 9.37 -42.64 39.07
CA ARG A 198 8.38 -42.33 40.13
C ARG A 198 8.55 -41.14 41.10
N ARG A 199 7.53 -40.28 41.17
CA ARG A 199 6.72 -39.92 42.38
C ARG A 199 5.51 -39.05 41.94
N ALA A 200 4.28 -39.59 41.95
CA ALA A 200 3.21 -39.35 42.95
C ALA A 200 2.76 -37.87 43.03
N GLU A 201 1.49 -37.46 43.03
CA GLU A 201 0.19 -38.10 43.16
C GLU A 201 -0.88 -36.99 43.05
N ARG A 202 -2.11 -37.35 42.64
CA ARG A 202 -3.41 -36.69 42.95
C ARG A 202 -3.63 -35.30 42.31
N TYR A 203 -4.68 -35.06 41.52
CA TYR A 203 -6.09 -35.29 41.80
C TYR A 203 -6.89 -35.75 40.56
N ARG A 204 -7.68 -36.81 40.75
CA ARG A 204 -8.74 -37.27 39.84
C ARG A 204 -10.00 -36.43 40.08
N ARG A 205 -10.75 -36.16 39.00
CA ARG A 205 -12.19 -35.85 39.02
C ARG A 205 -13.00 -37.00 39.65
N PRO A 206 -14.25 -36.74 40.03
CA PRO A 206 -15.33 -37.35 39.24
C PRO A 206 -16.51 -36.42 38.98
N ALA A 207 -17.27 -36.76 37.94
CA ALA A 207 -18.62 -36.30 37.65
C ALA A 207 -19.63 -37.33 38.20
N ASP A 208 -20.76 -36.87 38.73
CA ASP A 208 -22.07 -37.55 38.79
C ASP A 208 -23.03 -36.61 39.56
N SER A 209 -24.10 -36.08 38.96
CA SER A 209 -25.42 -36.66 38.67
C SER A 209 -26.46 -36.40 39.77
N ASP A 210 -27.71 -36.29 39.30
CA ASP A 210 -28.98 -36.48 40.00
C ASP A 210 -29.81 -35.30 40.60
N ARG A 211 -31.06 -35.27 40.10
CA ARG A 211 -32.37 -35.04 40.78
C ARG A 211 -33.07 -33.67 40.78
N ARG A 212 -34.06 -33.59 39.87
CA ARG A 212 -35.53 -33.46 40.09
C ARG A 212 -36.04 -32.73 41.36
N ASN A 213 -36.82 -31.66 41.15
CA ASN A 213 -38.26 -31.48 41.49
C ASN A 213 -38.60 -29.98 41.36
N ARG A 214 -39.53 -29.52 40.52
CA ARG A 214 -41.02 -29.58 40.54
C ARG A 214 -41.65 -28.32 41.15
N SER A 215 -42.48 -27.68 40.31
CA SER A 215 -43.70 -26.90 40.60
C SER A 215 -43.63 -25.63 41.45
N GLN A 216 -44.09 -24.50 40.90
CA GLN A 216 -45.38 -23.83 41.21
C GLN A 216 -45.43 -22.48 40.44
N SER A 217 -46.34 -22.30 39.46
CA SER A 217 -47.55 -21.46 39.54
C SER A 217 -47.28 -20.03 40.05
N GLY A 218 -47.33 -19.00 39.20
CA GLY A 218 -48.57 -18.22 39.01
C GLY A 218 -48.30 -16.72 39.25
N PRO A 219 -49.22 -15.82 38.89
CA PRO A 219 -48.91 -14.59 38.14
C PRO A 219 -48.94 -13.31 38.99
N TYR A 220 -48.36 -12.23 38.45
CA TYR A 220 -48.92 -10.86 38.41
C TYR A 220 -48.25 -10.08 37.28
#